data_AF-A0A4Q4SME2-F1
#
_entry.id   AF-A0A4Q4SME2-F1
#
_cell.length_a   1.000
_cell.length_b   1.000
_cell.length_c   1.000
_cell.angle_alpha   90.00
_cell.angle_beta   90.00
_cell.angle_gamma   90.00
#
_symmetry.space_group_name_H-M   'P 1'
#
loop_
_entity.id
_entity.type
_entity.pdbx_description
1 polymer ?
#
loop_
_entity_poly.entity_id
_entity_poly.type
_entity_poly.pdbx_seq_one_letter_code
_entity_poly.pdbx_strand_id
1 'polypeptide(L)'
;MYWSSLGLALTTFFNNVAASPAHNLKARQFATAAMLRFQCSQLVYDRIDPLVQPGVAPSAHMHQIVGGNAFNVSMPPLDLDPSTEATCTTCDFAEDLSNYWTANLYFKARNGTFQRVPQMVNLGLQGREGVTVYYIPPYDGKSTVTAFPKGFRMLVGDPGLRVQEGQQKQLCHRCFTNKEQDPFGGAPCIGEFDTAGLPPKMCGGGIRTTITFPTCWDGKNLDSPNHKDHVAYPTTGSFESNGPCPATHPIHMPQLMYEVMWDTTPFNDAALWPDDGSQPFVYSMGDATGYGQHGDYVFGWKDGALQKAMDQRCFGNTCTGLTTQGADVSTKCGVPQAVKEPVDGWLDELPGGPAVTYE
;
A
#
# COMPACT_ATOMS: atom_id res chain seq x y z
N MET A 1 -55.42 31.71 -65.93
CA MET A 1 -55.17 30.46 -66.69
C MET A 1 -53.75 30.03 -66.32
N TYR A 2 -53.60 29.09 -65.36
CA TYR A 2 -53.26 27.67 -65.60
C TYR A 2 -51.88 27.56 -66.29
N TRP A 3 -50.81 26.95 -65.77
CA TRP A 3 -50.55 25.63 -65.14
C TRP A 3 -49.27 25.75 -64.25
N SER A 4 -49.13 25.23 -63.01
CA SER A 4 -48.97 23.85 -62.51
C SER A 4 -47.66 23.10 -62.88
N SER A 5 -46.74 23.07 -61.89
CA SER A 5 -45.93 21.94 -61.34
C SER A 5 -44.96 21.10 -62.21
N LEU A 6 -43.69 20.95 -61.79
CA LEU A 6 -43.13 19.77 -61.11
C LEU A 6 -41.64 19.99 -60.72
N GLY A 7 -41.18 19.29 -59.68
CA GLY A 7 -39.99 19.63 -58.88
C GLY A 7 -38.66 19.00 -59.27
N LEU A 8 -37.64 19.37 -58.49
CA LEU A 8 -36.51 18.52 -58.11
C LEU A 8 -35.82 19.18 -56.88
N ALA A 9 -36.00 18.60 -55.70
CA ALA A 9 -35.24 18.96 -54.52
C ALA A 9 -33.91 18.19 -54.57
N LEU A 10 -32.80 18.89 -54.81
CA LEU A 10 -31.46 18.33 -54.66
C LEU A 10 -31.11 18.35 -53.16
N THR A 11 -31.20 17.20 -52.51
CA THR A 11 -30.61 16.97 -51.19
C THR A 11 -29.09 16.87 -51.34
N THR A 12 -28.37 17.89 -50.86
CA THR A 12 -26.92 17.80 -50.65
C THR A 12 -26.66 16.91 -49.44
N PHE A 13 -26.04 15.76 -49.70
CA PHE A 13 -25.41 14.92 -48.69
C PHE A 13 -24.26 15.71 -48.03
N PHE A 14 -24.48 16.19 -46.80
CA PHE A 14 -23.37 16.51 -45.91
C PHE A 14 -22.94 15.20 -45.23
N ASN A 15 -21.74 14.75 -45.57
CA ASN A 15 -21.08 13.64 -44.90
C ASN A 15 -20.94 13.96 -43.40
N ASN A 16 -21.60 13.13 -42.59
CA ASN A 16 -21.31 12.97 -41.17
C ASN A 16 -19.86 12.49 -41.01
N VAL A 17 -18.95 13.40 -40.66
CA VAL A 17 -17.73 13.02 -39.94
C VAL A 17 -18.07 13.17 -38.47
N ALA A 18 -18.62 12.11 -37.89
CA ALA A 18 -18.72 11.96 -36.45
C ALA A 18 -17.28 11.89 -35.90
N ALA A 19 -16.81 13.00 -35.32
CA ALA A 19 -15.65 12.98 -34.46
C ALA A 19 -15.94 11.97 -33.32
N SER A 20 -15.08 10.97 -33.21
CA SER A 20 -15.15 9.92 -32.18
C SER A 20 -15.24 10.54 -30.77
N PRO A 21 -16.16 10.11 -29.90
CA PRO A 21 -16.15 10.56 -28.51
C PRO A 21 -15.17 9.68 -27.73
N ALA A 22 -13.87 9.90 -27.94
CA ALA A 22 -12.80 9.26 -27.19
C ALA A 22 -12.26 10.16 -26.07
N HIS A 23 -13.10 10.96 -25.39
CA HIS A 23 -12.68 11.73 -24.21
C HIS A 23 -13.91 12.10 -23.36
N ASN A 24 -14.44 11.16 -22.57
CA ASN A 24 -15.30 11.51 -21.42
C ASN A 24 -15.39 10.36 -20.38
N LEU A 25 -14.24 9.81 -19.99
CA LEU A 25 -14.07 8.99 -18.78
C LEU A 25 -13.70 9.87 -17.57
N LYS A 26 -14.20 11.11 -17.49
CA LYS A 26 -14.01 11.99 -16.34
C LYS A 26 -15.24 11.99 -15.45
N ALA A 27 -15.00 11.68 -14.17
CA ALA A 27 -15.86 11.85 -13.01
C ALA A 27 -17.07 10.91 -12.90
N ARG A 28 -16.82 9.65 -12.51
CA ARG A 28 -17.73 9.04 -11.53
C ARG A 28 -17.50 9.77 -10.21
N GLN A 29 -18.39 10.72 -9.92
CA GLN A 29 -18.37 11.53 -8.71
C GLN A 29 -18.82 10.64 -7.54
N PHE A 30 -17.92 9.79 -7.06
CA PHE A 30 -18.00 9.32 -5.68
C PHE A 30 -17.85 10.57 -4.81
N ALA A 31 -18.64 10.70 -3.75
CA ALA A 31 -18.34 11.68 -2.72
C ALA A 31 -16.87 11.44 -2.32
N THR A 32 -15.97 12.35 -2.69
CA THR A 32 -14.54 12.19 -2.44
C THR A 32 -14.35 12.39 -0.95
N ALA A 33 -14.42 11.29 -0.20
CA ALA A 33 -14.05 11.29 1.19
C ALA A 33 -12.63 11.85 1.31
N ALA A 34 -12.43 12.74 2.27
CA ALA A 34 -11.11 13.25 2.59
C ALA A 34 -10.19 12.06 2.88
N MET A 35 -9.05 12.01 2.20
CA MET A 35 -8.02 11.01 2.39
C MET A 35 -6.74 11.52 1.75
N LEU A 36 -5.63 11.50 2.49
CA LEU A 36 -4.34 11.53 1.82
C LEU A 36 -4.17 10.18 1.13
N ARG A 37 -3.80 10.23 -0.15
CA ARG A 37 -3.44 9.06 -0.96
C ARG A 37 -2.28 9.49 -1.84
N PHE A 38 -1.10 8.94 -1.56
CA PHE A 38 0.12 9.36 -2.23
C PHE A 38 1.10 8.21 -2.39
N GLN A 39 2.03 8.38 -3.34
CA GLN A 39 3.06 7.38 -3.59
C GLN A 39 4.24 7.59 -2.65
N CYS A 40 4.77 6.50 -2.12
CA CYS A 40 6.13 6.43 -1.61
C CYS A 40 6.92 5.43 -2.45
N SER A 41 7.87 5.95 -3.24
CA SER A 41 8.71 5.11 -4.11
C SER A 41 9.67 4.25 -3.30
N GLN A 42 10.26 3.24 -3.93
CA GLN A 42 11.20 2.35 -3.28
C GLN A 42 12.41 3.12 -2.69
N LEU A 43 12.60 3.00 -1.38
CA LEU A 43 13.77 3.51 -0.67
C LEU A 43 14.92 2.49 -0.74
N VAL A 44 14.66 1.28 -0.25
CA VAL A 44 15.60 0.15 -0.27
C VAL A 44 14.84 -1.18 -0.20
N TYR A 45 15.39 -2.24 -0.79
CA TYR A 45 15.04 -3.62 -0.46
C TYR A 45 16.09 -4.14 0.48
N ASP A 46 15.76 -4.49 1.71
CA ASP A 46 16.77 -4.86 2.69
C ASP A 46 16.24 -5.86 3.70
N ARG A 47 17.16 -6.65 4.26
CA ARG A 47 16.86 -7.59 5.33
C ARG A 47 17.29 -6.99 6.65
N ILE A 48 16.69 -5.87 6.97
CA ILE A 48 16.77 -5.22 8.27
C ILE A 48 15.37 -4.85 8.73
N ASP A 49 15.17 -4.82 10.04
CA ASP A 49 13.91 -4.48 10.68
C ASP A 49 14.21 -3.77 12.01
N PRO A 50 14.39 -2.45 11.99
CA PRO A 50 14.73 -1.70 13.19
C PRO A 50 13.58 -1.60 14.20
N LEU A 51 12.36 -2.03 13.83
CA LEU A 51 11.23 -2.07 14.76
C LEU A 51 11.28 -3.35 15.58
N VAL A 52 11.26 -4.52 14.93
CA VAL A 52 11.16 -5.83 15.60
C VAL A 52 12.53 -6.41 15.96
N GLN A 53 13.57 -6.13 15.17
CA GLN A 53 14.94 -6.63 15.38
C GLN A 53 15.99 -5.50 15.36
N PRO A 54 15.87 -4.50 16.25
CA PRO A 54 16.76 -3.34 16.26
C PRO A 54 18.23 -3.74 16.43
N GLY A 55 19.09 -3.23 15.53
CA GLY A 55 20.53 -3.49 15.55
C GLY A 55 20.94 -4.80 14.87
N VAL A 56 20.01 -5.55 14.29
CA VAL A 56 20.27 -6.83 13.63
C VAL A 56 20.32 -6.65 12.11
N ALA A 57 21.47 -6.95 11.52
CA ALA A 57 21.67 -7.02 10.07
C ALA A 57 22.50 -8.28 9.74
N PRO A 58 21.91 -9.33 9.14
CA PRO A 58 20.55 -9.38 8.61
C PRO A 58 19.47 -9.80 9.62
N SER A 59 18.26 -9.23 9.49
CA SER A 59 17.03 -9.65 10.16
C SER A 59 16.42 -10.93 9.55
N ALA A 60 15.24 -11.34 10.04
CA ALA A 60 14.61 -12.60 9.71
C ALA A 60 14.22 -12.75 8.22
N HIS A 61 13.75 -11.68 7.57
CA HIS A 61 13.28 -11.73 6.19
C HIS A 61 13.41 -10.39 5.46
N MET A 62 13.32 -10.44 4.13
CA MET A 62 13.48 -9.29 3.24
C MET A 62 12.25 -8.36 3.24
N HIS A 63 12.47 -7.06 3.36
CA HIS A 63 11.43 -6.03 3.32
C HIS A 63 11.54 -5.15 2.07
N GLN A 64 10.41 -4.67 1.57
CA GLN A 64 10.33 -3.42 0.80
C GLN A 64 10.18 -2.28 1.78
N ILE A 65 11.11 -1.32 1.77
CA ILE A 65 11.07 -0.15 2.64
C ILE A 65 10.89 1.12 1.81
N VAL A 66 10.02 2.03 2.28
CA VAL A 66 9.78 3.34 1.67
C VAL A 66 9.80 4.45 2.74
N GLY A 67 9.90 5.71 2.32
CA GLY A 67 9.83 6.87 3.20
C GLY A 67 11.17 7.62 3.35
N GLY A 68 11.42 8.14 4.56
CA GLY A 68 12.60 8.95 4.87
C GLY A 68 13.93 8.21 4.78
N ASN A 69 15.00 8.87 4.32
CA ASN A 69 16.33 8.27 4.20
C ASN A 69 17.09 8.09 5.54
N ALA A 70 16.46 8.39 6.68
CA ALA A 70 17.00 8.08 8.01
C ALA A 70 16.80 6.61 8.42
N PHE A 71 16.17 5.79 7.58
CA PHE A 71 16.01 4.36 7.83
C PHE A 71 17.36 3.68 8.03
N ASN A 72 17.51 2.93 9.12
CA ASN A 72 18.78 2.36 9.53
C ASN A 72 18.57 1.02 10.26
N VAL A 73 19.63 0.25 10.45
CA VAL A 73 19.62 -1.06 11.14
C VAL A 73 19.08 -0.97 12.57
N SER A 74 19.30 0.17 13.22
CA SER A 74 18.72 0.49 14.52
C SER A 74 18.08 1.86 14.45
N MET A 75 16.86 1.96 14.96
CA MET A 75 16.15 3.20 15.16
C MET A 75 15.62 3.17 16.59
N PRO A 76 16.38 3.56 17.62
CA PRO A 76 15.86 3.60 19.00
C PRO A 76 14.72 4.62 19.13
N PRO A 77 13.60 4.30 19.79
CA PRO A 77 12.50 5.25 20.01
C PRO A 77 12.99 6.53 20.70
N LEU A 78 12.47 7.69 20.30
CA LEU A 78 12.80 9.04 20.80
C LEU A 78 14.22 9.54 20.52
N ASP A 79 15.23 8.65 20.50
CA ASP A 79 16.62 8.98 20.19
C ASP A 79 16.83 9.22 18.69
N LEU A 80 16.20 8.40 17.84
CA LEU A 80 16.14 8.61 16.40
C LEU A 80 14.72 9.01 16.01
N ASP A 81 14.58 10.26 15.59
CA ASP A 81 13.34 10.82 15.05
C ASP A 81 13.49 11.03 13.54
N PRO A 82 12.80 10.25 12.70
CA PRO A 82 12.90 10.41 11.25
C PRO A 82 12.57 11.82 10.76
N SER A 83 11.72 12.56 11.49
CA SER A 83 11.32 13.92 11.12
C SER A 83 12.45 14.95 11.22
N THR A 84 13.52 14.65 11.99
CA THR A 84 14.70 15.52 12.15
C THR A 84 15.96 14.94 11.52
N GLU A 85 16.07 13.62 11.45
CA GLU A 85 17.27 12.95 10.93
C GLU A 85 17.25 12.77 9.40
N ALA A 86 16.07 12.62 8.79
CA ALA A 86 15.97 12.41 7.37
C ALA A 86 16.14 13.74 6.60
N THR A 87 16.94 13.71 5.54
CA THR A 87 17.17 14.87 4.66
C THR A 87 16.29 14.84 3.42
N CYS A 88 15.70 13.69 3.10
CA CYS A 88 14.74 13.50 2.02
C CYS A 88 13.78 12.35 2.34
N THR A 89 12.73 12.22 1.52
CA THR A 89 11.79 11.09 1.54
C THR A 89 11.52 10.59 0.14
N THR A 90 11.14 9.32 -0.01
CA THR A 90 10.62 8.77 -1.27
C THR A 90 9.12 9.00 -1.45
N CYS A 91 8.45 9.65 -0.50
CA CYS A 91 7.01 9.98 -0.54
C CYS A 91 6.69 11.27 -1.29
N ASP A 92 5.47 11.40 -1.83
CA ASP A 92 5.05 12.63 -2.53
C ASP A 92 5.03 13.86 -1.60
N PHE A 93 4.66 13.72 -0.32
CA PHE A 93 4.69 14.83 0.63
C PHE A 93 6.09 14.97 1.23
N ALA A 94 6.75 16.12 1.01
CA ALA A 94 8.12 16.36 1.49
C ALA A 94 8.20 16.49 3.03
N GLU A 95 7.07 16.73 3.69
CA GLU A 95 6.96 16.73 5.15
C GLU A 95 6.82 15.32 5.76
N ASP A 96 6.55 14.30 4.94
CA ASP A 96 6.45 12.91 5.39
C ASP A 96 7.80 12.20 5.34
N LEU A 97 8.52 12.23 6.46
CA LEU A 97 9.80 11.54 6.63
C LEU A 97 9.63 10.21 7.40
N SER A 98 8.39 9.73 7.55
CA SER A 98 8.10 8.44 8.19
C SER A 98 8.75 7.29 7.42
N ASN A 99 8.88 6.14 8.06
CA ASN A 99 9.26 4.90 7.40
C ASN A 99 8.11 3.89 7.45
N TYR A 100 7.91 3.24 6.30
CA TYR A 100 6.87 2.24 6.08
C TYR A 100 7.50 1.03 5.41
N TRP A 101 7.26 -0.17 5.93
CA TRP A 101 7.75 -1.37 5.27
C TRP A 101 6.81 -2.56 5.45
N THR A 102 7.00 -3.55 4.58
CA THR A 102 6.30 -4.82 4.58
C THR A 102 7.17 -5.88 3.91
N ALA A 103 6.83 -7.15 4.09
CA ALA A 103 7.50 -8.26 3.45
C ALA A 103 7.42 -8.19 1.91
N ASN A 104 8.51 -8.54 1.25
CA ASN A 104 8.53 -8.72 -0.20
C ASN A 104 7.81 -9.99 -0.64
N LEU A 105 7.18 -9.95 -1.81
CA LEU A 105 6.59 -11.11 -2.47
C LEU A 105 7.58 -11.70 -3.48
N TYR A 106 7.66 -13.03 -3.55
CA TYR A 106 8.48 -13.79 -4.49
C TYR A 106 7.61 -14.77 -5.27
N PHE A 107 7.95 -14.98 -6.54
CA PHE A 107 7.45 -16.08 -7.35
C PHE A 107 8.38 -17.29 -7.20
N LYS A 108 7.84 -18.44 -6.81
CA LYS A 108 8.56 -19.72 -6.79
C LYS A 108 8.26 -20.50 -8.07
N ALA A 109 9.22 -20.57 -8.98
CA ALA A 109 9.09 -21.31 -10.23
C ALA A 109 9.04 -22.82 -10.01
N ARG A 110 8.50 -23.56 -10.99
CA ARG A 110 8.44 -25.03 -11.00
C ARG A 110 9.80 -25.70 -10.78
N ASN A 111 10.90 -25.09 -11.24
CA ASN A 111 12.26 -25.59 -11.03
C ASN A 111 12.80 -25.37 -9.60
N GLY A 112 12.02 -24.76 -8.71
CA GLY A 112 12.39 -24.47 -7.32
C GLY A 112 13.07 -23.12 -7.10
N THR A 113 13.45 -22.40 -8.16
CA THR A 113 14.07 -21.07 -8.04
C THR A 113 13.05 -19.98 -7.75
N PHE A 114 13.51 -18.88 -7.17
CA PHE A 114 12.70 -17.75 -6.73
C PHE A 114 13.05 -16.50 -7.53
N GLN A 115 12.06 -15.65 -7.79
CA GLN A 115 12.29 -14.32 -8.32
C GLN A 115 11.41 -13.32 -7.55
N ARG A 116 11.99 -12.20 -7.10
CA ARG A 116 11.23 -11.14 -6.46
C ARG A 116 10.16 -10.62 -7.43
N VAL A 117 8.94 -10.45 -6.93
CA VAL A 117 7.85 -9.86 -7.70
C VAL A 117 8.05 -8.33 -7.72
N PRO A 118 8.19 -7.69 -8.90
CA PRO A 118 8.29 -6.25 -8.99
C PRO A 118 7.01 -5.56 -8.51
N GLN A 119 7.12 -4.30 -8.10
CA GLN A 119 5.96 -3.50 -7.73
C GLN A 119 5.57 -2.50 -8.83
N MET A 120 4.28 -2.31 -9.03
CA MET A 120 3.72 -1.29 -9.90
C MET A 120 3.40 -0.04 -9.09
N VAL A 121 3.48 1.12 -9.73
CA VAL A 121 2.87 2.33 -9.16
C VAL A 121 1.35 2.21 -9.30
N ASN A 122 0.63 2.53 -8.22
CA ASN A 122 -0.82 2.43 -8.20
C ASN A 122 -1.46 3.47 -9.13
N LEU A 123 -2.66 3.17 -9.65
CA LEU A 123 -3.32 4.00 -10.65
C LEU A 123 -3.46 5.47 -10.19
N GLY A 124 -3.15 6.38 -11.11
CA GLY A 124 -3.23 7.83 -10.89
C GLY A 124 -2.08 8.43 -10.09
N LEU A 125 -1.07 7.64 -9.69
CA LEU A 125 0.15 8.12 -9.03
C LEU A 125 1.36 7.99 -9.95
N GLN A 126 2.47 8.60 -9.55
CA GLN A 126 3.75 8.56 -10.27
C GLN A 126 4.87 8.23 -9.29
N GLY A 127 5.87 7.46 -9.71
CA GLY A 127 6.95 7.01 -8.85
C GLY A 127 7.72 5.83 -9.44
N ARG A 128 8.42 5.09 -8.58
CA ARG A 128 9.16 3.87 -8.95
C ARG A 128 9.03 2.83 -7.84
N GLU A 129 8.34 1.72 -8.13
CA GLU A 129 8.02 0.67 -7.15
C GLU A 129 7.51 1.26 -5.82
N GLY A 130 7.52 0.49 -4.74
CA GLY A 130 7.16 0.99 -3.41
C GLY A 130 5.69 0.80 -3.04
N VAL A 131 5.16 1.74 -2.26
CA VAL A 131 3.90 1.60 -1.53
C VAL A 131 3.04 2.84 -1.74
N THR A 132 1.73 2.65 -1.93
CA THR A 132 0.77 3.73 -1.80
C THR A 132 0.35 3.85 -0.34
N VAL A 133 0.59 5.02 0.24
CA VAL A 133 0.27 5.31 1.65
C VAL A 133 -1.00 6.14 1.71
N TYR A 134 -1.84 5.79 2.69
CA TYR A 134 -3.08 6.47 2.98
C TYR A 134 -3.11 6.96 4.43
N TYR A 135 -3.56 8.19 4.62
CA TYR A 135 -4.02 8.69 5.91
C TYR A 135 -5.44 9.22 5.75
N ILE A 136 -6.38 8.56 6.40
CA ILE A 136 -7.81 8.80 6.18
C ILE A 136 -8.41 9.32 7.49
N PRO A 137 -9.02 10.53 7.52
CA PRO A 137 -9.89 10.95 8.61
C PRO A 137 -11.29 10.30 8.49
N PRO A 138 -12.11 10.28 9.55
CA PRO A 138 -13.44 9.70 9.50
C PRO A 138 -14.28 10.24 8.35
N TYR A 139 -14.98 9.33 7.66
CA TYR A 139 -15.77 9.60 6.46
C TYR A 139 -16.98 10.51 6.69
N ASP A 140 -17.37 10.74 7.95
CA ASP A 140 -18.56 11.50 8.33
C ASP A 140 -18.43 13.03 8.12
N GLY A 141 -17.26 13.50 7.70
CA GLY A 141 -17.02 14.91 7.39
C GLY A 141 -16.90 15.84 8.61
N LYS A 142 -17.09 15.33 9.84
CA LYS A 142 -17.14 16.15 11.07
C LYS A 142 -16.30 15.63 12.22
N SER A 143 -16.13 14.32 12.38
CA SER A 143 -15.29 13.75 13.44
C SER A 143 -13.83 14.09 13.19
N THR A 144 -13.12 14.44 14.26
CA THR A 144 -11.70 14.73 14.23
C THR A 144 -10.89 13.54 14.69
N VAL A 145 -9.60 13.54 14.33
CA VAL A 145 -8.62 12.55 14.74
C VAL A 145 -7.39 13.24 15.27
N THR A 146 -6.64 12.53 16.11
CA THR A 146 -5.31 12.95 16.58
C THR A 146 -4.26 12.23 15.75
N ALA A 147 -3.39 12.99 15.09
CA ALA A 147 -2.24 12.45 14.38
C ALA A 147 -1.25 11.80 15.35
N PHE A 148 -0.44 10.89 14.82
CA PHE A 148 0.54 10.14 15.60
C PHE A 148 1.54 11.09 16.29
N PRO A 149 1.87 10.88 17.58
CA PRO A 149 2.89 11.68 18.27
C PRO A 149 4.32 11.34 17.81
N LYS A 150 5.27 12.26 18.04
CA LYS A 150 6.70 12.01 17.80
C LYS A 150 7.15 10.72 18.50
N GLY A 151 7.91 9.89 17.77
CA GLY A 151 8.43 8.62 18.27
C GLY A 151 7.42 7.46 18.23
N PHE A 152 6.20 7.70 17.72
CA PHE A 152 5.17 6.69 17.59
C PHE A 152 5.56 5.59 16.60
N ARG A 153 5.22 4.34 16.95
CA ARG A 153 5.54 3.14 16.17
C ARG A 153 4.41 2.15 16.23
N MET A 154 4.26 1.35 15.19
CA MET A 154 3.18 0.37 15.15
C MET A 154 3.51 -0.80 14.22
N LEU A 155 3.11 -2.00 14.63
CA LEU A 155 3.14 -3.22 13.83
C LEU A 155 1.72 -3.75 13.67
N VAL A 156 1.39 -4.26 12.50
CA VAL A 156 0.15 -4.99 12.24
C VAL A 156 0.44 -6.26 11.44
N GLY A 157 -0.34 -7.32 11.64
CA GLY A 157 -0.12 -8.63 11.05
C GLY A 157 0.81 -9.49 11.90
N ASP A 158 0.99 -10.75 11.51
CA ASP A 158 1.84 -11.71 12.22
C ASP A 158 2.60 -12.55 11.19
N PRO A 159 3.94 -12.38 11.04
CA PRO A 159 4.71 -13.13 10.04
C PRO A 159 4.71 -14.65 10.23
N GLY A 160 4.32 -15.14 11.40
CA GLY A 160 4.18 -16.58 11.69
C GLY A 160 2.83 -17.17 11.30
N LEU A 161 1.84 -16.36 10.92
CA LEU A 161 0.48 -16.83 10.68
C LEU A 161 0.35 -17.51 9.31
N ARG A 162 -0.36 -18.66 9.25
CA ARG A 162 -0.59 -19.43 8.02
C ARG A 162 -2.05 -19.78 7.75
N VAL A 163 -2.94 -19.38 8.64
CA VAL A 163 -4.38 -19.58 8.56
C VAL A 163 -5.11 -18.28 8.89
N GLN A 164 -6.40 -18.19 8.55
CA GLN A 164 -7.16 -16.96 8.75
C GLN A 164 -7.44 -16.69 10.24
N GLU A 165 -7.56 -17.73 11.04
CA GLU A 165 -7.83 -17.64 12.47
C GLU A 165 -6.72 -16.86 13.17
N GLY A 166 -7.08 -15.71 13.75
CA GLY A 166 -6.12 -14.84 14.44
C GLY A 166 -5.55 -13.71 13.57
N GLN A 167 -5.87 -13.66 12.28
CA GLN A 167 -5.47 -12.54 11.42
C GLN A 167 -6.11 -11.23 11.90
N GLN A 168 -5.31 -10.16 11.97
CA GLN A 168 -5.79 -8.83 12.30
C GLN A 168 -6.73 -8.29 11.20
N LYS A 169 -7.62 -7.35 11.58
CA LYS A 169 -8.68 -6.86 10.70
C LYS A 169 -8.09 -6.16 9.47
N GLN A 170 -8.76 -6.34 8.32
CA GLN A 170 -8.51 -5.61 7.07
C GLN A 170 -7.07 -5.76 6.54
N LEU A 171 -6.51 -6.97 6.67
CA LEU A 171 -5.37 -7.45 5.90
C LEU A 171 -5.90 -8.34 4.79
N CYS A 172 -5.64 -8.00 3.53
CA CYS A 172 -6.21 -8.74 2.41
C CYS A 172 -5.44 -8.56 1.10
N HIS A 173 -5.83 -9.36 0.12
CA HIS A 173 -5.28 -9.39 -1.23
C HIS A 173 -6.42 -9.24 -2.25
N ARG A 174 -6.16 -8.52 -3.33
CA ARG A 174 -7.04 -8.44 -4.50
C ARG A 174 -6.31 -8.97 -5.71
N CYS A 175 -6.93 -9.92 -6.39
CA CYS A 175 -6.49 -10.41 -7.68
C CYS A 175 -7.14 -9.59 -8.80
N PHE A 176 -6.39 -8.73 -9.47
CA PHE A 176 -6.96 -7.93 -10.56
C PHE A 176 -7.13 -8.75 -11.83
N THR A 177 -8.24 -8.51 -12.52
CA THR A 177 -8.52 -9.10 -13.83
C THR A 177 -7.56 -8.57 -14.91
N ASN A 178 -7.22 -7.28 -14.87
CA ASN A 178 -6.36 -6.60 -15.85
C ASN A 178 -5.62 -5.41 -15.20
N LYS A 179 -4.60 -4.87 -15.89
CA LYS A 179 -3.76 -3.77 -15.38
C LYS A 179 -4.53 -2.45 -15.24
N GLU A 180 -5.63 -2.31 -15.97
CA GLU A 180 -6.54 -1.17 -15.89
C GLU A 180 -7.41 -1.19 -14.63
N GLN A 181 -7.37 -2.28 -13.85
CA GLN A 181 -8.20 -2.51 -12.67
C GLN A 181 -9.69 -2.38 -13.00
N ASP A 182 -10.14 -3.02 -14.07
CA ASP A 182 -11.55 -3.06 -14.48
C ASP A 182 -12.11 -4.49 -14.40
N PRO A 183 -13.11 -4.77 -13.54
CA PRO A 183 -13.74 -3.85 -12.60
C PRO A 183 -12.83 -3.45 -11.44
N PHE A 184 -13.02 -2.24 -10.90
CA PHE A 184 -12.22 -1.71 -9.79
C PHE A 184 -12.35 -2.54 -8.49
N GLY A 185 -13.51 -3.19 -8.30
CA GLY A 185 -13.78 -4.04 -7.14
C GLY A 185 -14.14 -3.28 -5.85
N GLY A 186 -14.13 -1.95 -5.84
CA GLY A 186 -14.57 -1.13 -4.71
C GLY A 186 -13.53 -0.99 -3.59
N ALA A 187 -13.98 -0.63 -2.38
CA ALA A 187 -13.13 -0.47 -1.20
C ALA A 187 -12.35 -1.77 -0.89
N PRO A 188 -11.12 -1.68 -0.35
CA PRO A 188 -10.31 -2.85 -0.03
C PRO A 188 -10.85 -3.62 1.17
N CYS A 189 -10.58 -4.93 1.18
CA CYS A 189 -10.94 -5.88 2.22
C CYS A 189 -12.45 -5.94 2.52
N ILE A 190 -13.27 -5.62 1.51
CA ILE A 190 -14.72 -5.63 1.58
C ILE A 190 -15.27 -6.30 0.32
N GLY A 191 -16.11 -7.32 0.51
CA GLY A 191 -16.81 -8.00 -0.57
C GLY A 191 -16.03 -9.17 -1.16
N GLU A 192 -16.49 -9.65 -2.31
CA GLU A 192 -16.07 -10.93 -2.92
C GLU A 192 -14.76 -10.85 -3.74
N PHE A 193 -14.23 -9.65 -3.97
CA PHE A 193 -13.03 -9.44 -4.77
C PHE A 193 -11.73 -9.55 -3.97
N ASP A 194 -11.81 -9.56 -2.65
CA ASP A 194 -10.65 -9.63 -1.76
C ASP A 194 -10.60 -10.98 -1.02
N THR A 195 -9.40 -11.50 -0.84
CA THR A 195 -9.11 -12.71 -0.07
C THR A 195 -8.22 -12.38 1.12
N ALA A 196 -8.35 -13.13 2.21
CA ALA A 196 -7.51 -12.95 3.40
C ALA A 196 -6.08 -13.49 3.20
N GLY A 197 -5.95 -14.58 2.44
CA GLY A 197 -4.68 -15.13 1.97
C GLY A 197 -4.40 -14.80 0.51
N LEU A 198 -3.25 -15.26 0.01
CA LEU A 198 -2.83 -15.07 -1.37
C LEU A 198 -3.88 -15.63 -2.35
N PRO A 199 -4.20 -14.92 -3.45
CA PRO A 199 -5.20 -15.38 -4.39
C PRO A 199 -4.86 -16.77 -4.96
N PRO A 200 -5.80 -17.73 -4.98
CA PRO A 200 -5.54 -19.11 -5.37
C PRO A 200 -5.47 -19.30 -6.91
N LYS A 201 -5.34 -18.21 -7.66
CA LYS A 201 -5.42 -18.20 -9.12
C LYS A 201 -4.53 -17.13 -9.71
N MET A 202 -4.22 -17.28 -11.00
CA MET A 202 -3.45 -16.30 -11.76
C MET A 202 -4.19 -14.97 -11.88
N CYS A 203 -3.49 -13.86 -11.62
CA CYS A 203 -4.05 -12.51 -11.65
C CYS A 203 -3.57 -11.76 -12.90
N GLY A 204 -4.51 -11.46 -13.81
CA GLY A 204 -4.20 -10.83 -15.10
C GLY A 204 -3.66 -9.40 -14.97
N GLY A 205 -3.99 -8.71 -13.87
CA GLY A 205 -3.56 -7.34 -13.59
C GLY A 205 -2.60 -7.19 -12.42
N GLY A 206 -2.04 -8.29 -11.89
CA GLY A 206 -1.26 -8.24 -10.65
C GLY A 206 -2.10 -8.49 -9.40
N ILE A 207 -1.42 -8.47 -8.26
CA ILE A 207 -2.02 -8.60 -6.93
C ILE A 207 -1.88 -7.27 -6.21
N ARG A 208 -2.96 -6.73 -5.65
CA ARG A 208 -2.85 -5.71 -4.60
C ARG A 208 -2.86 -6.38 -3.25
N THR A 209 -1.95 -6.00 -2.37
CA THR A 209 -2.10 -6.25 -0.93
C THR A 209 -2.52 -4.97 -0.23
N THR A 210 -3.47 -5.07 0.70
CA THR A 210 -3.88 -3.99 1.59
C THR A 210 -3.54 -4.33 3.03
N ILE A 211 -2.89 -3.40 3.71
CA ILE A 211 -2.56 -3.49 5.13
C ILE A 211 -3.18 -2.29 5.84
N THR A 212 -4.15 -2.55 6.72
CA THR A 212 -4.83 -1.50 7.49
C THR A 212 -4.45 -1.57 8.96
N PHE A 213 -3.95 -0.47 9.49
CA PHE A 213 -3.52 -0.40 10.87
C PHE A 213 -4.68 -0.08 11.83
N PRO A 214 -4.53 -0.45 13.12
CA PRO A 214 -5.38 0.03 14.21
C PRO A 214 -5.59 1.56 14.21
N THR A 215 -6.79 2.00 14.59
CA THR A 215 -7.19 3.42 14.54
C THR A 215 -7.51 4.02 15.92
N CYS A 216 -7.24 3.28 16.98
CA CYS A 216 -7.46 3.69 18.36
C CYS A 216 -6.14 3.59 19.14
N TRP A 217 -5.83 4.61 19.93
CA TRP A 217 -4.60 4.70 20.72
C TRP A 217 -4.91 4.87 22.21
N ASP A 218 -4.09 4.29 23.08
CA ASP A 218 -4.21 4.39 24.54
C ASP A 218 -3.99 5.81 25.10
N GLY A 219 -3.49 6.73 24.27
CA GLY A 219 -3.25 8.12 24.66
C GLY A 219 -1.99 8.34 25.49
N LYS A 220 -1.17 7.30 25.69
CA LYS A 220 -0.03 7.33 26.60
C LYS A 220 1.25 6.77 25.98
N ASN A 221 1.21 5.56 25.42
CA ASN A 221 2.41 4.84 25.02
C ASN A 221 2.70 5.06 23.53
N LEU A 222 3.89 5.55 23.20
CA LEU A 222 4.32 5.76 21.81
C LEU A 222 4.61 4.42 21.09
N ASP A 223 4.88 3.40 21.87
CA ASP A 223 5.19 2.05 21.43
C ASP A 223 4.92 1.07 22.59
N SER A 224 4.81 -0.22 22.29
CA SER A 224 4.72 -1.31 23.28
C SER A 224 5.76 -2.39 22.96
N PRO A 225 6.12 -3.29 23.90
CA PRO A 225 7.14 -4.32 23.64
C PRO A 225 6.85 -5.22 22.43
N ASN A 226 5.59 -5.34 22.03
CA ASN A 226 5.14 -6.09 20.85
C ASN A 226 4.65 -5.19 19.70
N HIS A 227 4.83 -3.86 19.82
CA HIS A 227 4.41 -2.82 18.88
C HIS A 227 2.91 -2.79 18.54
N LYS A 228 2.08 -3.44 19.36
CA LYS A 228 0.64 -3.67 19.12
C LYS A 228 -0.26 -3.29 20.30
N ASP A 229 0.14 -3.58 21.53
CA ASP A 229 -0.74 -3.44 22.72
C ASP A 229 -1.18 -2.01 23.04
N HIS A 230 -0.46 -0.99 22.55
CA HIS A 230 -0.79 0.41 22.76
C HIS A 230 -1.81 0.94 21.74
N VAL A 231 -2.20 0.12 20.75
CA VAL A 231 -3.20 0.44 19.74
C VAL A 231 -4.29 -0.63 19.65
N ALA A 232 -5.46 -0.24 19.15
CA ALA A 232 -6.57 -1.16 18.96
C ALA A 232 -7.42 -0.82 17.73
N TYR A 233 -8.10 -1.83 17.21
CA TYR A 233 -9.21 -1.60 16.27
C TYR A 233 -10.46 -1.16 17.03
N PRO A 234 -11.43 -0.54 16.33
CA PRO A 234 -12.76 -0.28 16.89
C PRO A 234 -13.41 -1.55 17.48
N THR A 235 -14.12 -1.38 18.59
CA THR A 235 -14.80 -2.46 19.32
C THR A 235 -15.87 -3.14 18.47
N THR A 236 -16.59 -2.35 17.67
CA THR A 236 -17.59 -2.81 16.71
C THR A 236 -17.42 -2.06 15.39
N GLY A 237 -17.89 -2.67 14.30
CA GLY A 237 -17.72 -2.14 12.96
C GLY A 237 -16.25 -2.03 12.55
N SER A 238 -15.99 -1.03 11.71
CA SER A 238 -14.68 -0.67 11.16
C SER A 238 -14.47 0.84 11.18
N PHE A 239 -13.29 1.30 10.79
CA PHE A 239 -12.99 2.72 10.63
C PHE A 239 -13.95 3.40 9.64
N GLU A 240 -14.30 2.72 8.54
CA GLU A 240 -15.22 3.21 7.52
C GLU A 240 -16.62 3.50 8.08
N SER A 241 -17.04 2.72 9.08
CA SER A 241 -18.29 2.93 9.82
C SER A 241 -18.19 3.91 10.99
N ASN A 242 -17.02 4.55 11.20
CA ASN A 242 -16.70 5.37 12.36
C ASN A 242 -16.92 4.63 13.69
N GLY A 243 -16.47 3.37 13.75
CA GLY A 243 -16.66 2.50 14.91
C GLY A 243 -16.03 3.08 16.19
N PRO A 244 -16.64 2.85 17.37
CA PRO A 244 -16.16 3.42 18.61
C PRO A 244 -14.88 2.72 19.10
N CYS A 245 -13.92 3.53 19.54
CA CYS A 245 -12.71 3.03 20.15
C CYS A 245 -12.99 2.38 21.52
N PRO A 246 -12.23 1.34 21.90
CA PRO A 246 -12.29 0.78 23.24
C PRO A 246 -12.00 1.84 24.31
N ALA A 247 -12.58 1.70 25.50
CA ALA A 247 -12.29 2.60 26.62
C ALA A 247 -10.80 2.57 27.04
N THR A 248 -10.08 1.48 26.75
CA THR A 248 -8.63 1.35 26.96
C THR A 248 -7.80 2.11 25.93
N HIS A 249 -8.39 2.46 24.78
CA HIS A 249 -7.75 3.13 23.65
C HIS A 249 -8.56 4.33 23.15
N PRO A 250 -8.81 5.35 23.99
CA PRO A 250 -9.85 6.33 23.74
C PRO A 250 -9.54 7.32 22.61
N ILE A 251 -8.28 7.41 22.15
CA ILE A 251 -7.87 8.40 21.16
C ILE A 251 -8.07 7.85 19.74
N HIS A 252 -8.96 8.50 18.98
CA HIS A 252 -9.15 8.23 17.54
C HIS A 252 -7.97 8.77 16.74
N MET A 253 -7.33 7.91 15.97
CA MET A 253 -6.25 8.24 15.04
C MET A 253 -6.74 8.19 13.58
N PRO A 254 -6.08 8.89 12.63
CA PRO A 254 -6.34 8.65 11.23
C PRO A 254 -6.03 7.20 10.86
N GLN A 255 -6.80 6.62 9.93
CA GLN A 255 -6.50 5.29 9.40
C GLN A 255 -5.26 5.38 8.53
N LEU A 256 -4.17 4.79 9.03
CA LEU A 256 -3.00 4.47 8.22
C LEU A 256 -3.27 3.18 7.45
N MET A 257 -3.09 3.21 6.14
CA MET A 257 -3.25 2.03 5.29
C MET A 257 -2.18 2.01 4.19
N TYR A 258 -1.68 0.83 3.89
CA TYR A 258 -0.79 0.58 2.77
C TYR A 258 -1.54 -0.15 1.66
N GLU A 259 -1.28 0.23 0.42
CA GLU A 259 -1.50 -0.65 -0.73
C GLU A 259 -0.16 -0.92 -1.42
N VAL A 260 0.14 -2.20 -1.63
CA VAL A 260 1.28 -2.63 -2.44
C VAL A 260 0.77 -3.34 -3.67
N MET A 261 1.20 -2.87 -4.84
CA MET A 261 0.75 -3.39 -6.13
C MET A 261 1.84 -4.29 -6.69
N TRP A 262 1.68 -5.59 -6.59
CA TRP A 262 2.64 -6.58 -7.11
C TRP A 262 2.37 -6.85 -8.59
N ASP A 263 3.35 -6.59 -9.47
CA ASP A 263 3.28 -6.98 -10.88
C ASP A 263 3.54 -8.48 -11.02
N THR A 264 2.49 -9.28 -10.86
CA THR A 264 2.59 -10.73 -11.09
C THR A 264 2.53 -11.10 -12.56
N THR A 265 2.24 -10.15 -13.47
CA THR A 265 1.98 -10.44 -14.87
C THR A 265 3.15 -11.05 -15.65
N PRO A 266 4.43 -10.76 -15.33
CA PRO A 266 5.56 -11.47 -15.94
C PRO A 266 5.58 -12.98 -15.64
N PHE A 267 4.86 -13.42 -14.61
CA PHE A 267 4.80 -14.82 -14.17
C PHE A 267 3.50 -15.52 -14.60
N ASN A 268 2.70 -14.89 -15.47
CA ASN A 268 1.43 -15.44 -15.96
C ASN A 268 1.64 -16.43 -17.12
N ASP A 269 2.61 -17.33 -16.98
CA ASP A 269 2.80 -18.49 -17.85
C ASP A 269 2.56 -19.75 -17.02
N ALA A 270 1.52 -20.52 -17.37
CA ALA A 270 1.15 -21.74 -16.66
C ALA A 270 2.28 -22.81 -16.71
N ALA A 271 3.21 -22.73 -17.66
CA ALA A 271 4.38 -23.60 -17.69
C ALA A 271 5.38 -23.32 -16.55
N LEU A 272 5.36 -22.11 -15.97
CA LEU A 272 6.22 -21.74 -14.84
C LEU A 272 5.61 -22.12 -13.48
N TRP A 273 4.29 -22.30 -13.41
CA TRP A 273 3.55 -22.64 -12.20
C TRP A 273 3.70 -24.13 -11.84
N PRO A 274 3.44 -24.55 -10.60
CA PRO A 274 3.36 -25.96 -10.21
C PRO A 274 2.42 -26.78 -11.10
N ASP A 275 2.70 -28.08 -11.25
CA ASP A 275 1.91 -28.99 -12.10
C ASP A 275 0.44 -29.13 -11.64
N ASP A 276 0.18 -28.96 -10.33
CA ASP A 276 -1.15 -28.99 -9.75
C ASP A 276 -1.93 -27.68 -9.92
N GLY A 277 -1.30 -26.65 -10.50
CA GLY A 277 -1.89 -25.33 -10.72
C GLY A 277 -2.03 -24.48 -9.46
N SER A 278 -1.41 -24.89 -8.33
CA SER A 278 -1.40 -24.09 -7.10
C SER A 278 -0.71 -22.74 -7.28
N GLN A 279 -1.14 -21.76 -6.48
CA GLN A 279 -0.58 -20.41 -6.54
C GLN A 279 0.90 -20.43 -6.08
N PRO A 280 1.85 -19.86 -6.87
CA PRO A 280 3.29 -20.01 -6.62
C PRO A 280 3.93 -18.85 -5.85
N PHE A 281 3.15 -17.88 -5.38
CA PHE A 281 3.70 -16.73 -4.70
C PHE A 281 3.95 -17.03 -3.22
N VAL A 282 5.06 -16.51 -2.72
CA VAL A 282 5.53 -16.73 -1.35
C VAL A 282 6.08 -15.41 -0.82
N TYR A 283 5.68 -14.99 0.37
CA TYR A 283 6.30 -13.85 1.03
C TYR A 283 7.69 -14.19 1.56
N SER A 284 8.52 -13.16 1.72
CA SER A 284 9.94 -13.28 2.07
C SER A 284 10.25 -14.02 3.37
N MET A 285 9.30 -14.15 4.29
CA MET A 285 9.43 -14.97 5.52
C MET A 285 9.03 -16.44 5.31
N GLY A 286 8.84 -16.88 4.07
CA GLY A 286 8.47 -18.26 3.72
C GLY A 286 6.97 -18.55 3.77
N ASP A 287 6.11 -17.52 3.82
CA ASP A 287 4.66 -17.70 3.84
C ASP A 287 4.08 -17.88 2.42
N ALA A 288 3.61 -19.08 2.11
CA ALA A 288 2.93 -19.40 0.84
C ALA A 288 1.40 -19.34 0.93
N THR A 289 0.82 -19.00 2.09
CA THR A 289 -0.64 -18.88 2.29
C THR A 289 -1.11 -17.44 2.27
N GLY A 290 -0.25 -16.49 2.65
CA GLY A 290 -0.49 -15.05 2.60
C GLY A 290 -1.00 -14.44 3.90
N TYR A 291 -1.32 -15.27 4.90
CA TYR A 291 -1.83 -14.79 6.20
C TYR A 291 -0.73 -14.15 7.06
N GLY A 292 0.53 -14.40 6.74
CA GLY A 292 1.72 -13.84 7.36
C GLY A 292 1.99 -12.37 7.00
N GLN A 293 1.13 -11.79 6.16
CA GLN A 293 1.28 -10.40 5.75
C GLN A 293 1.21 -9.46 6.95
N HIS A 294 2.15 -8.52 6.98
CA HIS A 294 2.28 -7.52 8.04
C HIS A 294 2.77 -6.19 7.48
N GLY A 295 2.66 -5.14 8.28
CA GLY A 295 3.22 -3.84 7.97
C GLY A 295 3.77 -3.16 9.21
N ASP A 296 4.84 -2.43 9.00
CA ASP A 296 5.63 -1.79 10.03
C ASP A 296 5.69 -0.30 9.78
N TYR A 297 5.59 0.46 10.86
CA TYR A 297 5.48 1.90 10.81
C TYR A 297 6.32 2.57 11.88
N VAL A 298 7.11 3.56 11.46
CA VAL A 298 7.75 4.55 12.33
C VAL A 298 7.33 5.93 11.87
N PHE A 299 6.64 6.67 12.74
CA PHE A 299 6.16 8.00 12.42
C PHE A 299 7.30 9.01 12.29
N GLY A 300 7.22 9.85 11.25
CA GLY A 300 8.21 10.88 10.96
C GLY A 300 7.66 12.10 10.24
N TRP A 301 6.35 12.37 10.28
CA TRP A 301 5.85 13.63 9.73
C TRP A 301 6.35 14.81 10.55
N LYS A 302 7.00 15.78 9.90
CA LYS A 302 7.55 16.95 10.58
C LYS A 302 6.51 18.05 10.82
N ASP A 303 6.79 18.90 11.79
CA ASP A 303 6.11 20.19 12.03
C ASP A 303 4.58 20.13 12.13
N GLY A 304 4.02 19.00 12.59
CA GLY A 304 2.58 18.81 12.71
C GLY A 304 1.82 18.76 11.38
N ALA A 305 2.53 18.57 10.25
CA ALA A 305 1.96 18.60 8.91
C ALA A 305 0.82 17.58 8.73
N LEU A 306 0.95 16.38 9.31
CA LEU A 306 -0.11 15.38 9.24
C LEU A 306 -1.38 15.84 9.96
N GLN A 307 -1.28 16.39 11.18
CA GLN A 307 -2.45 16.90 11.90
C GLN A 307 -3.14 18.00 11.09
N LYS A 308 -2.37 18.95 10.56
CA LYS A 308 -2.89 20.00 9.69
C LYS A 308 -3.64 19.42 8.48
N ALA A 309 -3.10 18.38 7.83
CA ALA A 309 -3.75 17.75 6.70
C ALA A 309 -5.05 17.02 7.08
N MET A 310 -5.09 16.39 8.25
CA MET A 310 -6.30 15.76 8.79
C MET A 310 -7.38 16.79 9.12
N ASP A 311 -7.02 17.87 9.79
CA ASP A 311 -7.92 18.97 10.16
C ASP A 311 -8.48 19.69 8.92
N GLN A 312 -7.64 19.87 7.90
CA GLN A 312 -8.03 20.46 6.61
C GLN A 312 -8.79 19.50 5.69
N ARG A 313 -8.90 18.21 6.07
CA ARG A 313 -9.58 17.18 5.27
C ARG A 313 -9.05 17.10 3.83
N CYS A 314 -7.73 17.10 3.70
CA CYS A 314 -7.05 17.05 2.41
C CYS A 314 -7.36 15.76 1.62
N PHE A 315 -7.16 15.83 0.29
CA PHE A 315 -7.52 14.75 -0.63
C PHE A 315 -6.40 14.45 -1.63
N GLY A 316 -6.10 13.17 -1.83
CA GLY A 316 -5.06 12.70 -2.74
C GLY A 316 -3.67 13.06 -2.24
N ASN A 317 -2.79 13.46 -3.16
CA ASN A 317 -1.42 13.89 -2.87
C ASN A 317 -1.26 15.42 -2.92
N THR A 318 -2.34 16.16 -2.68
CA THR A 318 -2.34 17.64 -2.65
C THR A 318 -3.01 18.13 -1.37
N CYS A 319 -2.35 19.06 -0.67
CA CYS A 319 -2.88 19.62 0.57
C CYS A 319 -2.37 21.06 0.77
N THR A 320 -3.26 21.97 1.16
CA THR A 320 -2.93 23.40 1.24
C THR A 320 -1.90 23.69 2.34
N GLY A 321 -0.71 24.09 1.91
CA GLY A 321 0.41 24.41 2.80
C GLY A 321 1.18 23.20 3.30
N LEU A 322 1.10 22.08 2.56
CA LEU A 322 2.10 21.02 2.50
C LEU A 322 2.77 21.06 1.12
N THR A 323 3.96 20.49 1.01
CA THR A 323 4.76 20.50 -0.21
C THR A 323 4.71 19.13 -0.88
N THR A 324 4.13 19.07 -2.07
CA THR A 324 4.17 17.86 -2.91
C THR A 324 5.40 17.91 -3.82
N GLN A 325 6.30 16.93 -3.71
CA GLN A 325 7.45 16.75 -4.59
C GLN A 325 7.11 15.82 -5.76
N GLY A 326 7.76 16.05 -6.90
CA GLY A 326 7.61 15.22 -8.10
C GLY A 326 8.33 13.87 -7.99
N ALA A 327 7.89 12.89 -8.77
CA ALA A 327 8.51 11.57 -8.83
C ALA A 327 10.00 11.61 -9.23
N ASP A 328 10.39 12.59 -10.04
CA ASP A 328 11.79 12.82 -10.43
C ASP A 328 12.69 13.30 -9.27
N VAL A 329 12.08 13.78 -8.18
CA VAL A 329 12.75 14.15 -6.93
C VAL A 329 12.69 12.98 -5.95
N SER A 330 11.48 12.47 -5.66
CA SER A 330 11.27 11.46 -4.61
C SER A 330 12.03 10.15 -4.88
N THR A 331 12.12 9.72 -6.14
CA THR A 331 12.81 8.48 -6.52
C THR A 331 14.33 8.53 -6.35
N LYS A 332 14.92 9.73 -6.18
CA LYS A 332 16.36 9.92 -5.92
C LYS A 332 16.75 9.74 -4.45
N CYS A 333 15.77 9.64 -3.55
CA CYS A 333 16.03 9.49 -2.12
C CYS A 333 16.40 8.06 -1.69
N GLY A 334 16.51 7.12 -2.64
CA GLY A 334 16.92 5.74 -2.36
C GLY A 334 18.26 5.64 -1.62
N VAL A 335 18.38 4.64 -0.76
CA VAL A 335 19.59 4.36 0.03
C VAL A 335 20.17 3.00 -0.34
N PRO A 336 21.49 2.79 -0.17
CA PRO A 336 22.08 1.47 -0.38
C PRO A 336 21.63 0.49 0.71
N GLN A 337 21.59 -0.79 0.38
CA GLN A 337 21.33 -1.85 1.37
C GLN A 337 22.40 -1.85 2.47
N ALA A 338 21.98 -2.06 3.71
CA ALA A 338 22.84 -2.44 4.83
C ALA A 338 23.31 -3.90 4.67
N VAL A 339 22.39 -4.82 4.35
CA VAL A 339 22.74 -6.22 4.05
C VAL A 339 23.03 -6.37 2.56
N LYS A 340 24.29 -6.65 2.21
CA LYS A 340 24.69 -6.85 0.82
C LYS A 340 24.35 -8.27 0.36
N GLU A 341 23.16 -8.44 -0.19
CA GLU A 341 22.70 -9.71 -0.77
C GLU A 341 21.87 -9.49 -2.04
N PRO A 342 21.82 -10.46 -2.97
CA PRO A 342 20.98 -10.35 -4.16
C PRO A 342 19.49 -10.24 -3.81
N VAL A 343 18.82 -9.23 -4.38
CA VAL A 343 17.36 -9.02 -4.23
C VAL A 343 16.58 -9.19 -5.53
N ASP A 344 17.29 -9.24 -6.65
CA ASP A 344 16.75 -9.37 -7.99
C ASP A 344 17.44 -10.52 -8.74
N GLY A 345 16.82 -10.93 -9.84
CA GLY A 345 17.22 -12.12 -10.60
C GLY A 345 16.62 -13.40 -10.04
N TRP A 346 17.00 -14.53 -10.63
CA TRP A 346 16.63 -15.85 -10.14
C TRP A 346 17.55 -16.25 -8.98
N LEU A 347 16.95 -16.64 -7.87
CA LEU A 347 17.60 -17.05 -6.63
C LEU A 347 17.34 -18.54 -6.40
N ASP A 348 18.32 -19.25 -5.85
CA ASP A 348 18.15 -20.67 -5.50
C ASP A 348 17.29 -20.86 -4.23
N GLU A 349 17.22 -19.84 -3.38
CA GLU A 349 16.41 -19.79 -2.16
C GLU A 349 15.91 -18.36 -1.88
N LEU A 350 14.94 -18.21 -0.98
CA LEU A 350 14.54 -16.90 -0.47
C LEU A 350 15.72 -16.27 0.30
N PRO A 351 15.93 -14.93 0.26
CA PRO A 351 16.95 -14.28 1.07
C PRO A 351 16.82 -14.62 2.56
N GLY A 352 17.91 -15.11 3.16
CA GLY A 352 17.94 -15.63 4.53
C GLY A 352 17.59 -17.12 4.68
N GLY A 353 17.22 -17.80 3.59
CA GLY A 353 16.92 -19.23 3.56
C GLY A 353 15.72 -19.70 4.40
N PRO A 354 14.64 -18.91 4.62
CA PRO A 354 13.47 -19.43 5.33
C PRO A 354 12.81 -20.55 4.53
N ALA A 355 12.37 -21.60 5.24
CA ALA A 355 11.59 -22.66 4.63
C ALA A 355 10.24 -22.13 4.15
N VAL A 356 9.81 -22.55 2.95
CA VAL A 356 8.46 -22.26 2.45
C VAL A 356 7.46 -23.12 3.23
N THR A 357 6.44 -22.48 3.79
CA THR A 357 5.44 -23.07 4.67
C THR A 357 4.04 -22.79 4.14
N TYR A 358 3.18 -23.80 4.23
CA TYR A 358 1.84 -23.82 3.62
C TYR A 358 0.71 -24.02 4.65
N GLU A 359 1.06 -24.22 5.93
CA GLU A 359 0.16 -24.46 7.07
C GLU A 359 0.80 -24.05 8.39
#